data_AF-A0A5K1AWL9-F1
#
_entry.id   AF-A0A5K1AWL9-F1
#
_cell.length_a   1.000
_cell.length_b   1.000
_cell.length_c   1.000
_cell.angle_alpha   90.00
_cell.angle_beta   90.00
_cell.angle_gamma   90.00
#
_symmetry.space_group_name_H-M   'P 1'
#
loop_
_entity.id
_entity.type
_entity.pdbx_description
1 polymer ?
#
loop_
_entity_poly.entity_id
_entity_poly.type
_entity_poly.pdbx_seq_one_letter_code
_entity_poly.pdbx_strand_id
1 'polypeptide(L)'
;MAKLIKNMQNWKRCLQHAVAFDCATVLVIQGLDLSPYFLAVASYKEKQRPARKSGMIRWIHAKGEDTGLPSASFDIVNFAYV
;
A
#
# COMPACT_ATOMS: atom_id res chain seq x y z
N MET A 1 -20.46 -30.32 -30.52
CA MET A 1 -20.99 -29.32 -29.57
C MET A 1 -20.37 -29.35 -28.17
N ALA A 2 -20.07 -30.51 -27.57
CA ALA A 2 -19.49 -30.57 -26.21
C ALA A 2 -18.10 -29.92 -26.02
N LYS A 3 -17.29 -29.83 -27.09
CA LYS A 3 -15.93 -29.24 -27.04
C LYS A 3 -15.95 -27.71 -26.89
N LEU A 4 -16.95 -27.04 -27.46
CA LEU A 4 -17.17 -25.59 -27.35
C LEU A 4 -17.65 -25.20 -25.94
N ILE A 5 -18.51 -26.01 -25.34
CA ILE A 5 -19.06 -25.76 -23.99
C ILE A 5 -17.96 -25.86 -22.92
N LYS A 6 -17.05 -26.83 -23.03
CA LYS A 6 -15.88 -26.92 -22.13
C LYS A 6 -14.96 -25.70 -22.24
N ASN A 7 -14.79 -25.16 -23.45
CA ASN A 7 -13.95 -23.98 -23.68
C ASN A 7 -14.60 -22.70 -23.11
N MET A 8 -15.93 -22.58 -23.21
CA MET A 8 -16.67 -21.49 -22.55
C MET A 8 -16.62 -21.59 -21.01
N GLN A 9 -16.66 -22.79 -20.43
CA GLN A 9 -16.50 -22.96 -18.98
C GLN A 9 -15.08 -22.64 -18.50
N ASN A 10 -14.06 -22.99 -19.28
CA ASN A 10 -12.68 -22.59 -18.98
C ASN A 10 -12.49 -21.06 -19.05
N TRP A 11 -13.15 -20.37 -19.99
CA TRP A 11 -13.11 -18.90 -20.07
C TRP A 11 -13.80 -18.22 -18.90
N LYS A 12 -14.93 -18.75 -18.44
CA LYS A 12 -15.62 -18.27 -17.24
C LYS A 12 -14.74 -18.43 -15.98
N ARG A 13 -13.94 -19.49 -15.92
CA ARG A 13 -12.99 -19.74 -14.82
C ARG A 13 -11.78 -18.78 -14.84
N CYS A 14 -11.30 -18.41 -16.03
CA CYS A 14 -10.28 -17.36 -16.17
C CYS A 14 -10.83 -15.96 -15.81
N LEU A 15 -12.08 -15.64 -16.16
CA LEU A 15 -12.72 -14.38 -15.81
C LEU A 15 -12.96 -14.23 -14.30
N GLN A 16 -13.23 -15.32 -13.59
CA GLN A 16 -13.33 -15.30 -12.13
C GLN A 16 -12.00 -15.06 -11.40
N HIS A 17 -10.85 -15.33 -12.03
CA HIS A 17 -9.54 -14.92 -11.52
C HIS A 17 -9.12 -13.52 -11.98
N ALA A 18 -9.80 -12.93 -12.97
CA ALA A 18 -9.47 -11.60 -13.50
C ALA A 18 -10.27 -10.46 -12.86
N VAL A 19 -11.19 -10.75 -11.93
CA VAL A 19 -12.00 -9.73 -11.26
C VAL A 19 -12.06 -10.00 -9.76
N ALA A 20 -11.02 -9.56 -9.07
CA ALA A 20 -11.06 -9.14 -7.67
C ALA A 20 -10.04 -8.01 -7.45
N PHE A 21 -10.06 -7.00 -8.34
CA PHE A 21 -9.62 -5.66 -7.95
C PHE A 21 -10.76 -5.07 -7.13
N ASP A 22 -10.88 -5.53 -5.89
CA ASP A 22 -11.87 -4.97 -4.99
C ASP A 22 -11.49 -3.52 -4.66
N CYS A 23 -12.53 -2.70 -4.66
CA CYS A 23 -12.52 -1.25 -4.59
C CYS A 23 -12.13 -0.76 -3.18
N ALA A 24 -10.92 -1.07 -2.71
CA ALA A 24 -10.34 -0.54 -1.47
C ALA A 24 -8.86 -0.97 -1.34
N THR A 25 -7.97 -0.60 -2.26
CA THR A 25 -6.54 -0.60 -1.93
C THR A 25 -6.29 0.52 -0.92
N VAL A 26 -6.47 0.20 0.36
CA VAL A 26 -5.97 1.02 1.47
C VAL A 26 -4.46 1.04 1.33
N LEU A 27 -3.94 2.05 0.64
CA LEU A 27 -2.51 2.29 0.54
C LEU A 27 -2.02 2.70 1.93
N VAL A 28 -1.23 1.84 2.56
CA VAL A 28 -0.57 2.13 3.83
C VAL A 28 0.78 2.76 3.52
N ILE A 29 0.99 3.98 4.00
CA ILE A 29 2.25 4.70 3.83
C ILE A 29 3.01 4.65 5.15
N GLN A 30 4.25 4.18 5.12
CA GLN A 30 5.15 4.16 6.27
C GLN A 30 6.14 5.33 6.15
N GLY A 31 6.12 6.25 7.10
CA GLY A 31 7.15 7.29 7.22
C GLY A 31 8.06 6.98 8.40
N LEU A 32 9.37 6.90 8.17
CA LEU A 32 10.35 6.55 9.19
C LEU A 32 11.44 7.61 9.23
N ASP A 33 11.73 8.10 10.44
CA ASP A 33 12.77 9.11 10.67
C ASP A 33 13.37 8.93 12.07
N LEU A 34 14.67 9.25 12.19
CA LEU A 34 15.39 9.31 13.47
C LEU A 34 15.04 10.57 14.27
N SER A 35 14.45 11.59 13.67
CA SER A 35 14.09 12.83 14.33
C SER A 35 12.65 12.78 14.85
N PRO A 36 12.43 12.72 16.17
CA PRO A 36 11.07 12.79 16.72
C PRO A 36 10.40 14.13 16.40
N TYR A 37 11.20 15.20 16.24
CA TYR A 37 10.72 16.52 15.85
C TYR A 37 10.11 16.52 14.44
N PHE A 38 10.79 15.96 13.45
CA PHE A 38 10.27 15.94 12.07
C PHE A 38 9.02 15.07 11.93
N LEU A 39 8.94 13.96 12.67
CA LEU A 39 7.73 13.13 12.71
C LEU A 39 6.53 13.87 13.32
N ALA A 40 6.75 14.66 14.35
CA ALA A 40 5.70 15.50 14.94
C ALA A 40 5.20 16.54 13.94
N VAL A 41 6.10 17.21 13.22
CA VAL A 41 5.76 18.18 12.16
C VAL A 41 5.03 17.49 11.00
N ALA A 42 5.48 16.30 10.59
CA ALA A 42 4.86 15.53 9.52
C ALA A 42 3.43 15.09 9.88
N SER A 43 3.24 14.56 11.09
CA SER A 43 1.93 14.18 11.64
C SER A 43 0.98 15.38 11.75
N TYR A 44 1.50 16.54 12.16
CA TYR A 44 0.73 17.77 12.24
C TYR A 44 0.28 18.24 10.85
N LYS A 45 1.19 18.25 9.87
CA LYS A 45 0.90 18.62 8.48
C LYS A 45 -0.08 17.66 7.81
N GLU A 46 -0.01 16.37 8.13
CA GLU A 46 -0.97 15.36 7.65
C GLU A 46 -2.40 15.70 8.11
N LYS A 47 -2.59 16.00 9.40
CA LYS A 47 -3.91 16.35 9.97
C LYS A 47 -4.51 17.62 9.34
N GLN A 48 -3.69 18.51 8.81
CA GLN A 48 -4.17 19.72 8.13
C GLN A 48 -4.59 19.48 6.67
N ARG A 49 -4.29 18.31 6.09
CA ARG A 49 -4.64 18.01 4.70
C ARG A 49 -6.10 17.54 4.60
N PRO A 50 -6.85 17.93 3.54
CA PRO A 50 -8.20 17.44 3.33
C PRO A 50 -8.23 15.91 3.24
N ALA A 51 -9.13 15.26 3.99
CA ALA A 51 -9.24 13.81 4.19
C ALA A 51 -9.48 12.95 2.92
N ARG A 52 -9.48 13.55 1.72
CA ARG A 52 -9.91 12.89 0.48
C ARG A 52 -8.82 12.16 -0.31
N LYS A 53 -7.54 12.24 0.08
CA LYS A 53 -6.45 11.69 -0.76
C LYS A 53 -5.27 11.03 -0.02
N SER A 54 -5.19 11.13 1.29
CA SER A 54 -4.12 10.45 2.05
C SER A 54 -4.66 9.14 2.60
N GLY A 55 -4.14 8.02 2.11
CA GLY A 55 -4.19 6.78 2.89
C GLY A 55 -3.58 6.99 4.28
N MET A 56 -3.90 6.12 5.22
CA MET A 56 -3.40 6.19 6.59
C MET A 56 -1.86 6.16 6.57
N ILE A 57 -1.22 7.25 7.04
CA ILE A 57 0.23 7.31 7.16
C ILE A 57 0.62 6.91 8.58
N ARG A 58 1.52 5.94 8.69
CA ARG A 58 2.12 5.53 9.97
C ARG A 58 3.53 6.11 10.09
N TRP A 59 3.65 7.12 10.92
CA TRP A 59 4.93 7.73 11.30
C TRP A 59 5.60 6.91 12.41
N ILE A 60 6.84 6.46 12.20
CA ILE A 60 7.65 5.71 13.18
C ILE A 60 8.93 6.49 13.48
N HIS A 61 9.24 6.63 14.76
CA HIS A 61 10.56 7.02 15.23
C HIS A 61 11.42 5.77 15.42
N ALA A 62 12.31 5.50 14.48
CA ALA A 62 13.19 4.34 14.47
C ALA A 62 14.40 4.58 13.56
N LYS A 63 15.36 3.65 13.57
CA LYS A 63 16.49 3.66 12.63
C LYS A 63 16.03 3.26 11.23
N GLY A 64 16.77 3.68 10.19
CA GLY A 64 16.43 3.41 8.77
C GLY A 64 16.17 1.95 8.44
N GLU A 65 16.89 1.05 9.11
CA GLU A 65 16.81 -0.39 8.98
C GLU A 65 15.68 -1.04 9.82
N ASP A 66 15.19 -0.34 10.85
CA ASP A 66 14.27 -0.88 11.85
C ASP A 66 12.81 -0.53 11.50
N THR A 67 12.33 -1.12 10.41
CA THR A 67 10.96 -0.90 9.91
C THR A 67 9.91 -1.72 10.65
N GLY A 68 10.31 -2.80 11.34
CA GLY A 68 9.41 -3.73 12.02
C GLY A 68 8.52 -4.57 11.10
N LEU A 69 8.77 -4.56 9.79
CA LEU A 69 8.02 -5.34 8.80
C LEU A 69 8.84 -6.53 8.27
N PRO A 70 8.19 -7.61 7.81
CA PRO A 70 8.88 -8.72 7.17
C PRO A 70 9.64 -8.29 5.90
N SER A 71 10.63 -9.06 5.49
CA SER A 71 11.32 -8.83 4.22
C SER A 71 10.35 -8.86 3.04
N ALA A 72 10.61 -8.02 2.01
CA ALA A 72 9.78 -7.87 0.81
C ALA A 72 8.34 -7.39 1.07
N SER A 73 8.10 -6.63 2.14
CA SER A 73 6.80 -6.04 2.47
C SER A 73 6.46 -4.72 1.77
N PHE A 74 7.43 -4.11 1.07
CA PHE A 74 7.27 -2.80 0.44
C PHE A 74 7.20 -2.93 -1.07
N ASP A 75 6.15 -2.34 -1.67
CA ASP A 75 6.05 -2.23 -3.13
C ASP A 75 6.95 -1.11 -3.69
N ILE A 76 7.06 0.00 -2.95
CA ILE A 76 7.82 1.20 -3.33
C ILE A 76 8.58 1.69 -2.10
N VAL A 77 9.85 2.02 -2.30
CA VAL A 77 10.71 2.64 -1.29
C VAL A 77 11.23 3.97 -1.83
N ASN A 78 11.06 5.04 -1.04
CA ASN A 78 11.65 6.34 -1.31
C ASN A 78 12.66 6.66 -0.21
N PHE A 79 13.90 6.97 -0.59
CA PHE A 79 14.96 7.37 0.32
C PHE A 79 15.55 8.70 -0.16
N ALA A 80 15.44 9.73 0.66
CA ALA A 80 15.94 11.06 0.34
C ALA A 80 16.88 11.52 1.46
N TYR A 81 18.08 11.95 1.07
CA TYR A 81 19.06 12.57 1.93
C TYR A 81 19.18 14.04 1.53
N VAL A 82 19.30 14.94 2.51
CA VAL A 82 19.47 16.38 2.30
C VAL A 82 20.87 16.78 2.72
#